data_AF-A0A3T0D8X2-F1
#
_entry.id   AF-A0A3T0D8X2-F1
#
_cell.length_a   1.000
_cell.length_b   1.000
_cell.length_c   1.000
_cell.angle_alpha   90.00
_cell.angle_beta   90.00
_cell.angle_gamma   90.00
#
_symmetry.space_group_name_H-M   'P 1'
#
loop_
_entity.id
_entity.type
_entity.pdbx_description
1 polymer ?
#
loop_
_entity_poly.entity_id
_entity_poly.type
_entity_poly.pdbx_seq_one_letter_code
_entity_poly.pdbx_strand_id
1 'polypeptide(L)'
;MIREGSYYEFGFNSTDAVVNGKKFYKNIWWYDRAYKDRKFRLIYKLHGKYAKFQFKYGVLDSSGKGVRGAVRIYGDNELLGEYTCELYDDPKSATLNISGVNYLTVEFESLVDNGEKIYMSICDPLLIP
;
A
#
# COMPACT_ATOMS: atom_id res chain seq x y z
N MET A 1 -23.54 25.64 -4.84
CA MET A 1 -23.29 24.67 -3.75
C MET A 1 -22.11 23.81 -4.19
N ILE A 2 -20.90 24.15 -3.75
CA ILE A 2 -19.66 23.49 -4.18
C ILE A 2 -19.44 22.31 -3.22
N ARG A 3 -19.44 21.07 -3.72
CA ARG A 3 -18.92 19.93 -2.95
C ARG A 3 -17.39 19.96 -3.07
N GLU A 4 -16.75 20.74 -2.21
CA GLU A 4 -15.32 20.64 -1.98
C GLU A 4 -15.08 19.40 -1.12
N GLY A 5 -14.65 18.31 -1.74
CA GLY A 5 -14.25 17.08 -1.07
C GLY A 5 -13.04 16.51 -1.79
N SER A 6 -11.92 16.43 -1.10
CA SER A 6 -10.74 15.70 -1.57
C SER A 6 -11.08 14.21 -1.64
N TYR A 7 -11.12 13.63 -2.85
CA TYR A 7 -11.49 12.23 -3.12
C TYR A 7 -10.36 11.21 -2.85
N TYR A 8 -9.49 11.48 -1.85
CA TYR A 8 -8.39 10.59 -1.47
C TYR A 8 -8.70 10.01 -0.09
N GLU A 9 -8.73 8.69 0.02
CA GLU A 9 -9.04 8.00 1.27
C GLU A 9 -7.96 6.97 1.57
N PHE A 10 -7.71 6.74 2.85
CA PHE A 10 -6.90 5.62 3.32
C PHE A 10 -7.47 5.12 4.63
N GLY A 11 -7.14 3.90 5.00
CA GLY A 11 -7.64 3.31 6.22
C GLY A 11 -6.84 2.14 6.72
N PHE A 12 -7.22 1.68 7.90
CA PHE A 12 -6.59 0.59 8.62
C PHE A 12 -7.63 -0.48 8.93
N ASN A 13 -7.24 -1.74 8.81
CA ASN A 13 -8.01 -2.90 9.24
C ASN A 13 -9.43 -2.92 8.67
N SER A 14 -9.58 -2.59 7.39
CA SER A 14 -10.87 -2.66 6.71
C SER A 14 -11.40 -4.09 6.75
N THR A 15 -12.69 -4.25 7.00
CA THR A 15 -13.33 -5.57 7.09
C THR A 15 -13.72 -6.16 5.74
N ASP A 16 -13.49 -5.41 4.66
CA ASP A 16 -13.82 -5.70 3.27
C ASP A 16 -12.60 -5.70 2.34
N ALA A 17 -11.37 -5.66 2.88
CA ALA A 17 -10.17 -5.77 2.05
C ALA A 17 -10.03 -7.20 1.50
N VAL A 18 -10.24 -7.33 0.19
CA VAL A 18 -10.14 -8.58 -0.56
C VAL A 18 -9.19 -8.37 -1.74
N VAL A 19 -8.17 -9.24 -1.88
CA VAL A 19 -7.23 -9.26 -3.01
C VAL A 19 -7.37 -10.62 -3.70
N ASN A 20 -7.86 -10.60 -4.93
CA ASN A 20 -8.13 -11.78 -5.76
C ASN A 20 -8.91 -12.87 -4.99
N GLY A 21 -10.04 -12.48 -4.39
CA GLY A 21 -10.90 -13.36 -3.59
C GLY A 21 -10.37 -13.71 -2.18
N LYS A 22 -9.16 -13.30 -1.81
CA LYS A 22 -8.57 -13.58 -0.48
C LYS A 22 -8.78 -12.40 0.46
N LYS A 23 -9.41 -12.66 1.61
CA LYS A 23 -9.79 -11.64 2.58
C LYS A 23 -8.69 -11.38 3.62
N PHE A 24 -8.43 -10.10 3.93
CA PHE A 24 -7.41 -9.68 4.88
C PHE A 24 -8.00 -8.71 5.92
N TYR A 25 -7.99 -9.10 7.20
CA TYR A 25 -8.54 -8.28 8.29
C TYR A 25 -7.54 -7.30 8.89
N LYS A 26 -6.24 -7.57 8.72
CA LYS A 26 -5.16 -6.65 9.06
C LYS A 26 -4.63 -6.07 7.78
N ASN A 27 -4.88 -4.79 7.55
CA ASN A 27 -4.51 -4.15 6.30
C ASN A 27 -4.30 -2.65 6.51
N ILE A 28 -3.53 -2.07 5.61
CA ILE A 28 -3.45 -0.64 5.38
C ILE A 28 -3.80 -0.47 3.91
N TRP A 29 -4.79 0.35 3.61
CA TRP A 29 -5.25 0.56 2.24
C TRP A 29 -5.28 2.04 1.89
N TRP A 30 -5.14 2.31 0.59
CA TRP A 30 -5.23 3.63 0.00
C TRP A 30 -6.13 3.58 -1.24
N TYR A 31 -6.96 4.59 -1.40
CA TYR A 31 -7.85 4.83 -2.52
C TYR A 31 -7.52 6.14 -3.23
N ASP A 32 -7.51 6.06 -4.57
CA ASP A 32 -7.52 7.21 -5.44
C ASP A 32 -8.18 6.86 -6.79
N ARG A 33 -8.30 7.85 -7.67
CA ARG A 33 -8.38 7.67 -9.11
C ARG A 33 -6.99 7.30 -9.65
N ALA A 34 -6.97 6.32 -10.54
CA ALA A 34 -5.80 5.80 -11.20
C ALA A 34 -5.30 6.78 -12.28
N TYR A 35 -4.71 7.87 -11.80
CA TYR A 35 -3.89 8.79 -12.58
C TYR A 35 -2.42 8.48 -12.30
N LYS A 36 -1.59 8.57 -13.33
CA LYS A 36 -0.18 8.19 -13.20
C LYS A 36 0.51 9.11 -12.19
N ASP A 37 1.43 8.54 -11.41
CA ASP A 37 2.25 9.24 -10.42
C ASP A 37 1.47 9.81 -9.22
N ARG A 38 0.18 9.47 -9.06
CA ARG A 38 -0.55 9.71 -7.82
C ARG A 38 0.02 8.85 -6.71
N LYS A 39 0.37 9.48 -5.59
CA LYS A 39 1.05 8.83 -4.46
C LYS A 39 0.38 9.14 -3.14
N PHE A 40 0.49 8.19 -2.22
CA PHE A 40 0.15 8.36 -0.82
C PHE A 40 1.25 7.75 0.05
N ARG A 41 1.59 8.42 1.16
CA ARG A 41 2.68 8.01 2.05
C ARG A 41 2.23 7.96 3.51
N LEU A 42 2.60 6.90 4.20
CA LEU A 42 2.51 6.77 5.65
C LEU A 42 3.91 6.63 6.24
N ILE A 43 4.22 7.41 7.28
CA ILE A 43 5.53 7.43 7.94
C ILE A 43 5.37 6.96 9.39
N TYR A 44 6.10 5.93 9.77
CA TYR A 44 6.12 5.35 11.11
C TYR A 44 7.45 5.62 11.80
N LYS A 45 7.40 6.06 13.06
CA LYS A 45 8.57 6.17 13.92
C LYS A 45 8.86 4.81 14.55
N LEU A 46 9.98 4.21 14.17
CA LEU A 46 10.40 2.88 14.64
C LEU A 46 11.47 2.95 15.73
N HIS A 47 12.26 4.03 15.80
CA HIS A 47 13.35 4.19 16.77
C HIS A 47 14.38 3.04 16.75
N GLY A 48 14.62 2.42 15.59
CA GLY A 48 15.59 1.32 15.44
C GLY A 48 15.20 0.02 16.17
N LYS A 49 13.94 -0.12 16.62
CA LYS A 49 13.51 -1.23 17.49
C LYS A 49 13.22 -2.55 16.76
N TYR A 50 13.21 -2.56 15.44
CA TYR A 50 12.77 -3.70 14.64
C TYR A 50 13.84 -4.10 13.63
N ALA A 51 14.07 -5.40 13.47
CA ALA A 51 14.97 -5.95 12.47
C ALA A 51 14.27 -6.26 11.14
N LYS A 52 12.98 -6.60 11.14
CA LYS A 52 12.27 -7.01 9.92
C LYS A 52 10.88 -6.41 9.78
N PHE A 53 10.51 -6.16 8.53
CA PHE A 53 9.15 -5.82 8.13
C PHE A 53 8.66 -6.85 7.10
N GLN A 54 7.52 -7.49 7.41
CA GLN A 54 6.87 -8.46 6.53
C GLN A 54 5.46 -7.99 6.20
N PHE A 55 5.05 -8.18 4.95
CA PHE A 55 3.70 -7.87 4.51
C PHE A 55 3.35 -8.63 3.24
N LYS A 56 2.06 -8.74 2.96
CA LYS A 56 1.52 -9.05 1.65
C LYS A 56 1.08 -7.77 0.97
N TYR A 57 0.98 -7.74 -0.35
CA TYR A 57 0.51 -6.58 -1.07
C TYR A 57 -0.34 -6.98 -2.27
N GLY A 58 -1.21 -6.06 -2.70
CA GLY A 58 -2.03 -6.24 -3.89
C GLY A 58 -2.97 -5.06 -4.13
N VAL A 59 -3.72 -5.17 -5.22
CA VAL A 59 -4.83 -4.30 -5.57
C VAL A 59 -6.13 -4.96 -5.08
N LEU A 60 -6.99 -4.22 -4.38
CA LEU A 60 -8.25 -4.77 -3.88
C LEU A 60 -9.25 -5.00 -5.02
N ASP A 61 -10.10 -6.01 -4.86
CA ASP A 61 -11.12 -6.43 -5.83
C ASP A 61 -12.19 -5.35 -6.11
N SER A 62 -12.29 -4.34 -5.22
CA SER A 62 -13.16 -3.17 -5.39
C SER A 62 -12.62 -2.13 -6.40
N SER A 63 -11.44 -2.37 -6.97
CA SER A 63 -10.82 -1.49 -7.97
C SER A 63 -11.40 -1.68 -9.38
N GLY A 64 -11.22 -0.68 -10.24
CA GLY A 64 -11.59 -0.72 -11.64
C GLY A 64 -10.62 -1.54 -12.50
N LYS A 65 -11.06 -1.95 -13.70
CA LYS A 65 -10.25 -2.81 -14.58
C LYS A 65 -9.02 -2.09 -15.11
N GLY A 66 -7.92 -2.83 -15.30
CA GLY A 66 -6.69 -2.30 -15.87
C GLY A 66 -5.91 -1.35 -14.95
N VAL A 67 -6.24 -1.29 -13.65
CA VAL A 67 -5.42 -0.55 -12.69
C VAL A 67 -4.18 -1.35 -12.29
N ARG A 68 -3.09 -0.62 -12.08
CA ARG A 68 -1.80 -1.14 -11.63
C ARG A 68 -1.14 -0.10 -10.75
N GLY A 69 -0.42 -0.57 -9.73
CA GLY A 69 0.27 0.28 -8.78
C GLY A 69 1.59 -0.28 -8.27
N ALA A 70 2.30 0.54 -7.51
CA ALA A 70 3.51 0.15 -6.77
C ALA A 70 3.33 0.40 -5.26
N VAL A 71 3.85 -0.52 -4.45
CA VAL A 71 4.14 -0.31 -3.04
C VAL A 71 5.64 -0.10 -2.90
N ARG A 72 6.08 1.01 -2.31
CA ARG A 72 7.49 1.27 -2.01
C ARG A 72 7.70 1.42 -0.52
N ILE A 73 8.77 0.80 -0.04
CA ILE A 73 9.17 0.87 1.35
C ILE A 73 10.48 1.62 1.45
N TYR A 74 10.51 2.64 2.31
CA TYR A 74 11.72 3.41 2.59
C TYR A 74 12.10 3.29 4.06
N GLY A 75 13.40 3.18 4.35
CA GLY A 75 13.97 3.32 5.68
C GLY A 75 14.83 4.58 5.71
N ASP A 76 14.51 5.53 6.59
CA ASP A 76 15.25 6.79 6.73
C ASP A 76 15.45 7.54 5.38
N ASN A 77 14.42 7.47 4.52
CA ASN A 77 14.34 8.00 3.15
C ASN A 77 15.12 7.22 2.07
N GLU A 78 15.78 6.12 2.40
CA GLU A 78 16.39 5.21 1.42
C GLU A 78 15.39 4.15 0.95
N LEU A 79 15.32 3.91 -0.37
CA LEU A 79 14.43 2.88 -0.93
C LEU A 79 14.95 1.49 -0.56
N LEU A 80 14.17 0.75 0.22
CA LEU A 80 14.49 -0.63 0.63
C LEU A 80 13.85 -1.67 -0.30
N GLY A 81 12.71 -1.35 -0.91
CA GLY A 81 12.03 -2.24 -1.84
C GLY A 81 10.90 -1.56 -2.61
N GLU A 82 10.70 -2.00 -3.84
CA GLU A 82 9.61 -1.59 -4.73
C GLU A 82 8.89 -2.82 -5.27
N TYR A 83 7.55 -2.82 -5.16
CA TYR A 83 6.72 -3.96 -5.45
C TYR A 83 5.53 -3.56 -6.30
N THR A 84 5.47 -4.03 -7.55
CA THR A 84 4.34 -3.73 -8.44
C THR A 84 3.27 -4.82 -8.37
N CYS A 85 2.02 -4.41 -8.49
CA CYS A 85 0.85 -5.29 -8.53
C CYS A 85 -0.27 -4.67 -9.39
N GLU A 86 -1.10 -5.52 -9.96
CA GLU A 86 -2.29 -5.12 -10.72
C GLU A 86 -3.54 -5.86 -10.26
N LEU A 87 -4.71 -5.41 -10.70
CA LEU A 87 -5.97 -6.06 -10.37
C LEU A 87 -5.96 -7.53 -10.86
N TYR A 88 -6.45 -8.45 -10.04
CA TYR A 88 -6.48 -9.90 -10.23
C TYR A 88 -5.14 -10.64 -10.07
N ASP A 89 -4.05 -9.94 -9.77
CA ASP A 89 -2.86 -10.61 -9.24
C ASP A 89 -3.20 -11.31 -7.91
N ASP A 90 -2.65 -12.50 -7.73
CA ASP A 90 -2.59 -13.09 -6.40
C ASP A 90 -1.79 -12.18 -5.44
N PRO A 91 -2.19 -12.08 -4.15
CA PRO A 91 -1.44 -11.31 -3.17
C PRO A 91 -0.01 -11.88 -3.04
N LYS A 92 0.97 -11.03 -3.30
CA LYS A 92 2.40 -11.35 -3.23
C LYS A 92 2.93 -10.97 -1.85
N SER A 93 4.00 -11.63 -1.40
CA SER A 93 4.61 -11.39 -0.09
C SER A 93 5.98 -10.73 -0.21
N ALA A 94 6.31 -9.86 0.73
CA ALA A 94 7.60 -9.19 0.84
C ALA A 94 8.14 -9.31 2.28
N THR A 95 9.47 -9.35 2.39
CA THR A 95 10.19 -9.26 3.67
C THR A 95 11.41 -8.39 3.47
N LEU A 96 11.60 -7.42 4.36
CA LEU A 96 12.67 -6.44 4.33
C LEU A 96 13.46 -6.47 5.63
N ASN A 97 14.77 -6.27 5.54
CA ASN A 97 15.59 -5.92 6.70
C ASN A 97 15.44 -4.41 6.95
N ILE A 98 15.06 -4.06 8.18
CA ILE A 98 14.87 -2.68 8.64
C ILE A 98 15.67 -2.41 9.93
N SER A 99 16.70 -3.22 10.20
CA SER A 99 17.56 -3.07 11.38
C SER A 99 18.17 -1.67 11.42
N GLY A 100 17.99 -0.99 12.55
CA GLY A 100 18.51 0.37 12.75
C GLY A 100 17.68 1.49 12.10
N VAL A 101 16.63 1.18 11.32
CA VAL A 101 15.76 2.19 10.69
C VAL A 101 14.99 2.96 11.76
N ASN A 102 15.05 4.29 11.71
CA ASN A 102 14.33 5.17 12.64
C ASN A 102 12.94 5.54 12.13
N TYR A 103 12.80 5.72 10.81
CA TYR A 103 11.57 6.07 10.14
C TYR A 103 11.30 5.12 8.97
N LEU A 104 10.16 4.42 9.03
CA LEU A 104 9.69 3.56 7.93
C LEU A 104 8.60 4.29 7.16
N THR A 105 8.78 4.46 5.85
CA THR A 105 7.74 4.98 4.96
C THR A 105 7.15 3.86 4.13
N VAL A 106 5.81 3.75 4.13
CA VAL A 106 5.04 2.96 3.15
C VAL A 106 4.45 3.95 2.15
N GLU A 107 4.86 3.85 0.90
CA GLU A 107 4.31 4.62 -0.22
C GLU A 107 3.47 3.71 -1.10
N PHE A 108 2.30 4.18 -1.51
CA PHE A 108 1.50 3.61 -2.59
C PHE A 108 1.53 4.57 -3.78
N GLU A 109 1.56 4.03 -4.99
CA GLU A 109 1.54 4.81 -6.23
C GLU A 109 0.67 4.15 -7.31
N SER A 110 -0.14 4.97 -7.99
CA SER A 110 -0.80 4.56 -9.24
C SER A 110 0.16 4.67 -10.42
N LEU A 111 0.29 3.58 -11.20
CA LEU A 111 1.20 3.50 -12.35
C LEU A 111 0.51 3.69 -13.71
N VAL A 112 -0.81 3.87 -13.72
CA VAL A 112 -1.60 4.00 -14.95
C VAL A 112 -2.39 5.31 -14.96
N ASP A 113 -2.82 5.71 -16.16
CA ASP A 113 -3.57 6.95 -16.39
C ASP A 113 -4.91 6.66 -17.10
N ASN A 114 -5.82 6.01 -16.39
CA ASN A 114 -7.13 5.60 -16.94
C ASN A 114 -8.33 6.13 -16.13
N GLY A 115 -8.11 6.82 -15.02
CA GLY A 115 -9.18 7.42 -14.20
C GLY A 115 -10.08 6.43 -13.48
N GLU A 116 -9.77 5.12 -13.53
CA GLU A 116 -10.48 4.09 -12.78
C GLU A 116 -10.23 4.24 -11.27
N LYS A 117 -11.05 3.59 -10.46
CA LYS A 117 -10.79 3.53 -9.01
C LYS A 117 -9.63 2.57 -8.75
N ILE A 118 -8.63 2.98 -7.99
CA ILE A 118 -7.57 2.08 -7.51
C ILE A 118 -7.60 2.04 -5.99
N TYR A 119 -7.71 0.83 -5.45
CA TYR A 119 -7.51 0.54 -4.04
C TYR A 119 -6.25 -0.32 -3.91
N MET A 120 -5.18 0.22 -3.38
CA MET A 120 -3.97 -0.54 -3.07
C MET A 120 -3.94 -0.90 -1.60
N SER A 121 -3.35 -2.04 -1.27
CA SER A 121 -3.21 -2.43 0.13
C SER A 121 -1.91 -3.19 0.41
N ILE A 122 -1.34 -2.93 1.59
CA ILE A 122 -0.51 -3.92 2.27
C ILE A 122 -1.38 -4.67 3.29
N CYS A 123 -1.24 -5.99 3.32
CA CYS A 123 -2.03 -6.93 4.09
C CYS A 123 -1.14 -7.69 5.06
N ASP A 124 -1.68 -8.03 6.23
CA ASP A 124 -0.97 -8.66 7.34
C ASP A 124 0.40 -8.01 7.67
N PRO A 125 0.52 -6.66 7.74
CA PRO A 125 1.80 -6.03 8.04
C PRO A 125 2.29 -6.42 9.43
N LEU A 126 3.55 -6.84 9.52
CA LEU A 126 4.17 -7.31 10.75
C LEU A 126 5.59 -6.74 10.88
N LEU A 127 5.84 -6.05 11.99
CA LEU A 127 7.17 -5.64 12.43
C LEU A 127 7.70 -6.68 13.41
N ILE A 128 8.94 -7.11 13.21
CA ILE A 128 9.62 -8.12 14.04
C ILE A 128 10.84 -7.47 14.67
N PRO A 129 10.99 -7.53 16.01
CA PRO A 129 12.18 -7.07 16.72
C PRO A 129 13.48 -7.65 16.18
#